data_AF-A0A5C4JAU7-F1
#
_entry.id   AF-A0A5C4JAU7-F1
#
_cell.length_a   1.000
_cell.length_b   1.000
_cell.length_c   1.000
_cell.angle_alpha   90.00
_cell.angle_beta   90.00
_cell.angle_gamma   90.00
#
_symmetry.space_group_name_H-M   'P 1'
#
loop_
_entity.id
_entity.type
_entity.pdbx_description
1 polymer ?
#
loop_
_entity_poly.entity_id
_entity_poly.type
_entity_poly.pdbx_seq_one_letter_code
_entity_poly.pdbx_strand_id
1 'polypeptide(L)'
;MAMKADAALHALSQRLRIYDGMAATVYDNQLRVTRWFPDGERRTTITCSLRPRDGDHLWFWDAQRRPITEAENVSDAALRIAADMALLPPVSAAGTRGTPAERGGQDCGRGGAS
;
A
#
# COMPACT_ATOMS: atom_id res chain seq x y z
N MET A 1 -24.97 13.37 3.89
CA MET A 1 -24.06 12.26 4.23
C MET A 1 -22.74 12.31 3.46
N ALA A 2 -22.73 12.62 2.16
CA ALA A 2 -21.50 12.70 1.34
C ALA A 2 -20.37 13.54 1.98
N MET A 3 -20.70 14.70 2.54
CA MET A 3 -19.71 15.57 3.21
C MET A 3 -19.01 14.92 4.42
N LYS A 4 -19.69 14.04 5.18
CA LYS A 4 -19.08 13.35 6.33
C LYS A 4 -18.10 12.26 5.88
N ALA A 5 -18.45 11.54 4.82
CA ALA A 5 -17.57 10.52 4.25
C ALA A 5 -16.31 11.15 3.65
N ASP A 6 -16.47 12.27 2.93
CA ASP A 6 -15.36 13.05 2.40
C ASP A 6 -14.43 13.56 3.51
N ALA A 7 -14.99 14.19 4.55
CA ALA A 7 -14.22 14.65 5.71
C ALA A 7 -13.45 13.51 6.40
N ALA A 8 -14.05 12.32 6.54
CA ALA A 8 -13.39 11.15 7.10
C ALA A 8 -12.23 10.65 6.22
N LEU A 9 -12.38 10.64 4.90
CA LEU A 9 -11.30 10.29 3.97
C LEU A 9 -10.16 11.31 3.99
N HIS A 10 -10.49 12.60 4.10
CA HIS A 10 -9.49 13.65 4.27
C HIS A 10 -8.75 13.53 5.60
N ALA A 11 -9.44 13.25 6.71
CA ALA A 11 -8.81 13.02 8.01
C ALA A 11 -7.88 11.80 7.96
N LEU A 12 -8.31 10.70 7.33
CA LEU A 12 -7.50 9.51 7.13
C LEU A 12 -6.28 9.77 6.24
N SER A 13 -6.44 10.56 5.16
CA SER A 13 -5.33 11.00 4.31
C SER A 13 -4.26 11.74 5.11
N GLN A 14 -4.65 12.70 5.96
CA GLN A 14 -3.70 13.44 6.79
C GLN A 14 -3.03 12.51 7.82
N ARG A 15 -3.77 11.58 8.41
CA ARG A 15 -3.21 10.65 9.39
C ARG A 15 -2.21 9.68 8.76
N LEU A 16 -2.44 9.20 7.54
CA LEU A 16 -1.54 8.28 6.84
C LEU A 16 -0.21 8.92 6.44
N ARG A 17 -0.15 10.25 6.27
CA ARG A 17 1.07 10.99 5.93
C ARG A 17 2.14 10.96 7.02
N ILE A 18 1.82 10.55 8.24
CA ILE A 18 2.79 10.38 9.32
C ILE A 18 3.67 9.13 9.15
N TYR A 19 3.22 8.17 8.34
CA TYR A 19 3.93 6.92 8.13
C TYR A 19 4.92 7.07 6.98
N ASP A 20 6.20 6.77 7.24
CA ASP A 20 7.26 6.84 6.24
C ASP A 20 6.96 5.96 5.02
N GLY A 21 7.28 6.51 3.85
CA GLY A 21 7.08 5.84 2.57
C GLY A 21 5.62 5.68 2.17
N MET A 22 4.67 6.37 2.81
CA MET A 22 3.27 6.41 2.39
C MET A 22 2.87 7.72 1.75
N ALA A 23 2.04 7.63 0.71
CA ALA A 23 1.26 8.74 0.19
C ALA A 23 -0.22 8.37 0.18
N ALA A 24 -1.06 9.37 0.43
CA ALA A 24 -2.50 9.21 0.49
C ALA A 24 -3.17 10.39 -0.21
N THR A 25 -3.90 10.10 -1.29
CA THR A 25 -4.57 11.11 -2.12
C THR A 25 -6.06 10.80 -2.22
N VAL A 26 -6.88 11.78 -1.86
CA VAL A 26 -8.35 11.69 -1.96
C VAL A 26 -8.77 12.01 -3.40
N TYR A 27 -9.65 11.18 -3.96
CA TYR A 27 -10.29 11.36 -5.27
C TYR A 27 -11.77 11.07 -5.15
N ASP A 28 -12.61 12.04 -5.50
CA ASP A 28 -14.08 11.98 -5.40
C ASP A 28 -14.57 11.57 -4.00
N ASN A 29 -14.76 10.28 -3.76
CA ASN A 29 -15.19 9.70 -2.48
C ASN A 29 -14.37 8.44 -2.12
N GLN A 30 -13.11 8.43 -2.56
CA GLN A 30 -12.17 7.33 -2.33
C GLN A 30 -10.80 7.89 -1.97
N LEU A 31 -10.08 7.18 -1.11
CA LEU A 31 -8.71 7.48 -0.76
C LEU A 31 -7.81 6.43 -1.42
N ARG A 32 -6.95 6.88 -2.34
CA ARG A 32 -5.89 6.03 -2.89
C ARG A 32 -4.67 6.14 -1.98
N VAL A 33 -4.22 5.00 -1.50
CA VAL A 33 -3.04 4.90 -0.65
C VAL A 33 -1.96 4.16 -1.43
N THR A 34 -0.79 4.78 -1.51
CA THR A 34 0.42 4.19 -2.09
C THR A 34 1.46 4.07 -1.00
N ARG A 35 2.17 2.94 -0.99
CA ARG A 35 3.37 2.75 -0.16
C ARG A 35 4.53 2.31 -1.02
N TRP A 36 5.68 2.95 -0.85
CA TRP A 36 6.91 2.60 -1.55
C TRP A 36 7.80 1.71 -0.68
N PHE A 37 8.37 0.70 -1.31
CA PHE A 37 9.33 -0.24 -0.76
C PHE A 37 10.54 -0.33 -1.70
N PRO A 38 11.69 -0.85 -1.23
CA PRO A 38 12.84 -1.08 -2.09
C PRO A 38 12.57 -2.03 -3.26
N ASP A 39 11.64 -2.97 -3.09
CA ASP A 39 11.27 -4.02 -4.05
C ASP A 39 10.07 -3.65 -4.94
N GLY A 40 9.48 -2.46 -4.75
CA GLY A 40 8.38 -1.98 -5.57
C GLY A 40 7.45 -1.02 -4.82
N GLU A 41 6.32 -0.70 -5.45
CA GLU A 41 5.23 0.03 -4.78
C GLU A 41 4.08 -0.91 -4.46
N ARG A 42 3.22 -0.49 -3.54
CA ARG A 42 1.94 -1.14 -3.24
C ARG A 42 0.87 -0.08 -3.22
N ARG A 43 -0.30 -0.43 -3.75
CA ARG A 43 -1.44 0.49 -3.85
C ARG A 43 -2.68 -0.20 -3.34
N THR A 44 -3.48 0.54 -2.61
CA THR A 44 -4.83 0.13 -2.23
C THR A 44 -5.77 1.31 -2.30
N THR A 45 -7.06 1.02 -2.40
CA THR A 45 -8.12 2.01 -2.43
C THR A 45 -9.00 1.80 -1.21
N ILE A 46 -9.22 2.88 -0.47
CA ILE A 46 -10.07 2.92 0.71
C ILE A 46 -11.31 3.73 0.37
N THR A 47 -12.48 3.23 0.77
CA THR A 47 -13.74 3.98 0.60
C THR A 47 -14.39 4.20 1.96
N CYS A 48 -15.22 5.24 2.06
CA CYS A 48 -15.98 5.52 3.27
C CYS A 48 -17.48 5.45 2.94
N SER A 49 -18.20 4.51 3.57
CA SER A 49 -19.63 4.31 3.34
C SER A 49 -20.33 3.63 4.51
N LEU A 50 -21.66 3.69 4.54
CA LEU A 50 -22.47 3.11 5.62
C LEU A 50 -22.31 1.59 5.66
N ARG A 51 -22.29 1.03 6.87
CA ARG A 51 -22.39 -0.41 7.08
C ARG A 51 -23.85 -0.80 7.33
N PRO A 52 -24.49 -1.62 6.48
CA PRO A 52 -25.93 -1.91 6.59
C PRO A 52 -26.40 -2.54 7.91
N ARG A 53 -25.47 -3.07 8.72
CA ARG A 53 -25.77 -3.73 10.00
C ARG A 53 -25.53 -2.88 11.24
N ASP A 54 -24.90 -1.71 11.12
CA ASP A 54 -24.46 -0.89 12.26
C ASP A 54 -25.15 0.48 12.28
N GLY A 55 -26.47 0.50 12.10
CA GLY A 55 -27.31 1.67 12.46
C GLY A 55 -26.86 3.04 11.92
N ASP A 56 -26.54 3.12 10.63
CA ASP A 56 -26.06 4.34 9.94
C ASP A 56 -24.64 4.82 10.29
N HIS A 57 -23.81 3.98 10.93
CA HIS A 57 -22.40 4.31 11.12
C HIS A 57 -21.65 4.21 9.80
N LEU A 58 -20.79 5.20 9.55
CA LEU A 58 -19.85 5.18 8.43
C LEU A 58 -18.66 4.30 8.78
N TRP A 59 -18.19 3.54 7.82
CA TRP A 59 -17.04 2.64 7.95
C TRP A 59 -16.04 2.91 6.83
N PHE A 60 -14.76 2.67 7.13
CA PHE A 60 -13.73 2.52 6.12
C PHE A 60 -13.74 1.10 5.57
N TRP A 61 -13.61 0.98 4.26
CA TRP A 61 -13.63 -0.28 3.54
C TRP A 61 -12.40 -0.39 2.65
N ASP A 62 -11.82 -1.59 2.58
CA ASP A 62 -10.74 -1.87 1.64
C ASP A 62 -11.24 -2.04 0.20
N ALA A 63 -10.31 -2.24 -0.74
CA ALA A 63 -10.61 -2.45 -2.15
C ALA A 63 -11.45 -3.72 -2.41
N GLN A 64 -11.46 -4.68 -1.48
CA GLN A 64 -12.26 -5.90 -1.51
C GLN A 64 -13.62 -5.74 -0.81
N ARG A 65 -13.99 -4.52 -0.42
CA ARG A 65 -15.21 -4.18 0.35
C ARG A 65 -15.29 -4.91 1.69
N ARG A 66 -14.15 -5.23 2.30
CA ARG A 66 -14.09 -5.72 3.67
C ARG A 66 -14.06 -4.51 4.62
N PRO A 67 -14.84 -4.54 5.71
CA PRO A 67 -14.83 -3.46 6.68
C PRO A 67 -13.49 -3.45 7.41
N ILE A 68 -12.86 -2.28 7.48
CA ILE A 68 -11.65 -2.05 8.26
C ILE A 68 -12.07 -1.67 9.67
N THR A 69 -12.66 -0.48 9.84
CA THR A 69 -13.11 0.06 11.13
C THR A 69 -14.10 1.21 10.90
N GLU A 70 -14.73 1.69 11.97
CA GLU A 70 -15.64 2.83 11.92
C GLU A 70 -14.92 4.14 11.54
N ALA A 71 -15.60 5.02 10.82
CA ALA A 71 -15.03 6.25 10.28
C ALA A 71 -14.60 7.26 11.36
N GLU A 72 -15.17 7.17 12.56
CA GLU A 72 -14.73 7.94 13.73
C GLU A 72 -13.37 7.48 14.28
N ASN A 73 -12.98 6.22 14.03
CA ASN A 73 -11.74 5.62 14.51
C ASN A 73 -10.59 5.79 13.50
N VAL A 74 -10.32 7.03 13.08
CA VAL A 74 -9.33 7.36 12.03
C VAL A 74 -7.92 6.83 12.34
N SER A 75 -7.50 6.87 13.61
CA SER A 75 -6.17 6.39 14.00
C SER A 75 -6.04 4.87 13.91
N ASP A 76 -7.07 4.13 14.31
CA ASP A 76 -7.13 2.66 14.16
C ASP A 76 -7.13 2.28 12.68
N ALA A 77 -7.92 2.99 11.87
CA ALA A 77 -7.96 2.79 10.43
C ALA A 77 -6.58 2.97 9.81
N ALA A 78 -5.90 4.07 10.12
CA ALA A 78 -4.58 4.37 9.59
C ALA A 78 -3.55 3.30 9.98
N LEU A 79 -3.55 2.86 11.26
CA LEU A 79 -2.65 1.82 11.74
C LEU A 79 -2.89 0.48 11.01
N ARG A 80 -4.15 0.06 10.84
CA ARG A 80 -4.49 -1.20 10.18
C ARG A 80 -4.14 -1.17 8.69
N ILE A 81 -4.44 -0.08 8.00
CA ILE A 81 -4.04 0.11 6.59
C ILE A 81 -2.51 0.08 6.46
N ALA A 82 -1.80 0.76 7.37
CA ALA A 82 -0.36 0.78 7.37
C ALA A 82 0.26 -0.61 7.56
N ALA A 83 -0.28 -1.39 8.51
CA ALA A 83 0.14 -2.75 8.80
C ALA A 83 -0.15 -3.69 7.61
N ASP A 84 -1.37 -3.66 7.06
CA ASP A 84 -1.75 -4.47 5.90
C ASP A 84 -0.82 -4.19 4.72
N MET A 85 -0.56 -2.91 4.42
CA MET A 85 0.36 -2.56 3.34
C MET A 85 1.80 -3.00 3.60
N ALA A 86 2.24 -3.18 4.84
CA ALA A 86 3.56 -3.77 5.15
C ALA A 86 3.59 -5.28 4.86
N LEU A 87 2.48 -5.98 5.11
CA LEU A 87 2.39 -7.44 5.06
C LEU A 87 2.03 -8.02 3.69
N LEU A 88 1.55 -7.20 2.76
CA LEU A 88 1.32 -7.63 1.37
C LEU A 88 2.64 -8.07 0.70
N PRO A 89 2.63 -8.70 -0.48
CA PRO A 89 3.79 -8.73 -1.38
C PRO A 89 3.83 -7.43 -2.22
N PRO A 90 5.00 -6.96 -2.70
CA PRO A 90 5.03 -5.82 -3.63
C PRO A 90 4.18 -6.14 -4.87
N VAL A 91 3.50 -5.14 -5.45
CA VAL A 91 2.99 -5.35 -6.81
C VAL A 91 4.20 -5.31 -7.72
N SER A 92 4.76 -6.49 -8.04
CA SER A 92 5.87 -6.58 -8.96
C SER A 92 5.49 -5.85 -10.24
N ALA A 93 6.27 -4.83 -10.60
CA ALA A 93 6.24 -4.28 -11.95
C ALA A 93 6.61 -5.44 -12.89
N ALA A 94 5.60 -6.09 -13.45
CA ALA A 94 5.80 -7.14 -14.43
C ALA A 94 6.55 -6.55 -15.63
N GLY A 95 7.80 -6.96 -15.80
CA GLY A 95 8.57 -6.77 -17.02
C GLY A 95 9.82 -5.90 -16.91
N THR A 96 10.91 -6.47 -16.42
CA THR A 96 12.21 -6.29 -17.10
C THR A 96 12.90 -7.64 -17.22
N ARG A 97 12.97 -8.08 -18.47
CA ARG A 97 13.74 -9.23 -18.95
C ARG A 97 15.21 -8.93 -18.70
N GLY A 98 15.80 -9.52 -17.67
CA GLY A 98 17.24 -9.48 -17.39
C GLY A 98 17.89 -10.83 -17.71
N THR A 99 18.57 -10.90 -18.85
CA THR A 99 19.42 -12.00 -19.29
C THR A 99 20.54 -12.26 -18.27
N PRO A 100 20.85 -13.50 -17.86
CA PRO A 100 22.09 -13.77 -17.14
C PRO A 100 23.24 -13.76 -18.16
N ALA A 101 23.91 -12.63 -18.27
CA ALA A 101 25.23 -12.52 -18.88
C ALA A 101 26.28 -12.56 -17.76
N GLU A 102 26.63 -13.76 -17.30
CA GLU A 102 27.83 -13.96 -16.47
C GLU A 102 28.75 -14.95 -17.19
N ARG A 103 29.53 -14.40 -18.12
CA ARG A 103 30.71 -15.03 -18.70
C ARG A 103 31.89 -14.15 -18.30
N GLY A 104 32.68 -14.57 -17.31
CA GLY A 104 33.90 -13.85 -16.97
C GLY A 104 34.60 -14.32 -15.70
N GLY A 105 35.55 -15.25 -15.84
CA GLY A 105 36.81 -15.16 -15.11
C GLY A 105 37.11 -16.27 -14.11
N GLN A 106 37.73 -17.37 -14.57
CA GLN A 106 38.96 -17.93 -13.99
C GLN A 106 39.38 -19.19 -14.75
N ASP A 107 40.37 -19.05 -15.63
CA ASP A 107 41.43 -20.05 -15.80
C ASP A 107 42.64 -19.39 -16.47
N CYS A 108 43.61 -18.98 -15.66
CA CYS A 108 44.95 -18.66 -16.12
C CYS A 108 45.93 -19.30 -15.14
N GLY A 109 46.46 -20.47 -15.52
CA GLY A 109 47.50 -21.16 -14.76
C GLY A 109 48.17 -22.28 -15.56
N ARG A 110 48.79 -21.94 -16.71
CA ARG A 110 49.64 -22.86 -17.49
C ARG A 110 51.13 -22.51 -17.27
N GLY A 111 51.91 -23.51 -16.84
CA GLY A 111 53.39 -23.57 -16.88
C GLY A 111 54.06 -23.24 -15.54
N GLY A 112 55.08 -23.96 -15.06
CA GLY A 112 55.85 -25.10 -15.56
C GLY A 112 57.08 -25.32 -14.65
N ALA A 113 57.74 -26.47 -14.82
CA ALA A 113 59.13 -26.79 -14.44
C ALA A 113 59.53 -26.79 -12.94
N SER A 114 59.77 -27.98 -12.41
CA SER A 114 61.08 -28.43 -11.90
C SER A 114 61.10 -29.95 -11.77
#